data_AF-A0A0G1PKN1-F1
#
_entry.id   AF-A0A0G1PKN1-F1
#
_cell.length_a   1.000
_cell.length_b   1.000
_cell.length_c   1.000
_cell.angle_alpha   90.00
_cell.angle_beta   90.00
_cell.angle_gamma   90.00
#
_symmetry.space_group_name_H-M   'P 1'
#
loop_
_entity.id
_entity.type
_entity.pdbx_description
1 polymer ?
#
loop_
_entity_poly.entity_id
_entity_poly.type
_entity_poly.pdbx_seq_one_letter_code
_entity_poly.pdbx_strand_id
1 'polypeptide(L)'
;MNPKSDASAFEAITKDRVVRQEVTRQSHLMFFYLYFPHYVTYEIAEFQKDIFRITEDGANKLAIIVAFRGSGKSTLVTLSYALWAILGIQQKKFVLIICQTQNQAKQHMMNLKRELESNHLLQNDLGPFQEEGGEWGASSLVFPQRNVRITAASTEQSIRGLRHNQHRPDLIICDDVEDMASVKTYENRQKTYNWFTGDVIPAGEPTTRVIVVGNLLHEDSLVMHLKRDIDEDQRNGIYKAYPLIDEHGNILWPGKYPTHDAVAEEKRKSGNEFAWQREYLLRIVPDEGLAIHPDWIQYYDKVPGRKSAYQGIFTGVDLAISQRDTADYTAIVSAIFYNDGNGFVMYVLPNIINRRMNFPETIEQIKEIDRANRTVHSSYIRVEDVGYQRAVIDQLTGDGLNVEGVRVNSDKRSRLMSIATMIQSGKIKFPKHGAEELVRQIVGFGVERHDDLVDAFTFLAHHAIQYDKPPPNTIIFTAGRSDSWNEKDNDWSLAGFEKFERGGFW
;
A
#
# COMPACT_ATOMS: atom_id res chain seq x y z
N MET A 1 -9.55 36.59 -3.09
CA MET A 1 -10.40 37.81 -3.03
C MET A 1 -10.29 38.39 -1.64
N ASN A 2 -10.06 39.69 -1.55
CA ASN A 2 -9.91 40.40 -0.28
C ASN A 2 -11.29 41.02 0.06
N PRO A 3 -11.95 40.62 1.14
CA PRO A 3 -13.37 40.94 1.38
C PRO A 3 -13.67 42.44 1.54
N LYS A 4 -12.66 43.31 1.68
CA LYS A 4 -12.85 44.76 1.83
C LYS A 4 -12.81 45.56 0.51
N SER A 5 -12.19 45.05 -0.56
CA SER A 5 -12.18 45.71 -1.88
C SER A 5 -13.27 45.20 -2.83
N ASP A 6 -13.80 44.01 -2.58
CA ASP A 6 -14.65 43.26 -3.52
C ASP A 6 -16.13 43.24 -3.12
N ALA A 7 -16.53 43.98 -2.08
CA ALA A 7 -17.87 43.93 -1.50
C ALA A 7 -18.98 44.31 -2.52
N SER A 8 -18.74 45.30 -3.38
CA SER A 8 -19.70 45.71 -4.40
C SER A 8 -19.85 44.69 -5.54
N ALA A 9 -18.77 43.99 -5.90
CA ALA A 9 -18.80 42.93 -6.91
C ALA A 9 -19.52 41.68 -6.37
N PHE A 10 -19.26 41.32 -5.11
CA PHE A 10 -19.95 40.21 -4.46
C PHE A 10 -21.45 40.49 -4.27
N GLU A 11 -21.80 41.74 -3.93
CA GLU A 11 -23.19 42.18 -3.81
C GLU A 11 -23.92 42.14 -5.17
N ALA A 12 -23.25 42.53 -6.25
CA ALA A 12 -23.79 42.42 -7.61
C ALA A 12 -24.05 40.97 -8.03
N ILE A 13 -23.10 40.05 -7.77
CA ILE A 13 -23.25 38.61 -8.04
C ILE A 13 -24.39 38.02 -7.21
N THR A 14 -24.54 38.44 -5.96
CA THR A 14 -25.58 37.89 -5.08
C THR A 14 -26.98 38.35 -5.50
N LYS A 15 -27.13 39.56 -6.03
CA LYS A 15 -28.45 40.12 -6.40
C LYS A 15 -28.90 39.77 -7.82
N ASP A 16 -27.97 39.70 -8.77
CA ASP A 16 -28.30 39.43 -10.18
C ASP A 16 -28.20 37.93 -10.48
N ARG A 17 -29.35 37.33 -10.82
CA ARG A 17 -29.43 35.90 -11.16
C ARG A 17 -28.57 35.52 -12.36
N VAL A 18 -28.55 36.33 -13.42
CA VAL A 18 -27.81 36.02 -14.65
C VAL A 18 -26.32 36.05 -14.39
N VAL A 19 -25.84 37.09 -13.68
CA VAL A 19 -24.43 37.20 -13.28
C VAL A 19 -24.04 36.03 -12.37
N ARG A 20 -24.88 35.69 -11.39
CA ARG A 20 -24.64 34.56 -10.48
C ARG A 20 -24.51 33.24 -11.22
N GLN A 21 -25.45 32.97 -12.13
CA GLN A 21 -25.44 31.75 -12.94
C GLN A 21 -24.16 31.65 -13.77
N GLU A 22 -23.73 32.71 -14.44
CA GLU A 22 -22.53 32.64 -15.27
C GLU A 22 -21.25 32.49 -14.44
N VAL A 23 -21.11 33.24 -13.35
CA VAL A 23 -19.93 33.13 -12.46
C VAL A 23 -19.82 31.74 -11.84
N THR A 24 -20.93 31.20 -11.33
CA THR A 24 -20.96 29.86 -10.73
C THR A 24 -20.81 28.76 -11.78
N ARG A 25 -21.22 28.99 -13.03
CA ARG A 25 -20.98 28.06 -14.14
C ARG A 25 -19.49 27.92 -14.45
N GLN A 26 -18.75 29.02 -14.38
CA GLN A 26 -17.32 29.05 -14.72
C GLN A 26 -16.40 28.63 -13.57
N SER A 27 -16.80 28.86 -12.31
CA SER A 27 -15.97 28.54 -11.14
C SER A 27 -16.69 27.66 -10.14
N HIS A 28 -16.08 26.51 -9.85
CA HIS A 28 -16.49 25.59 -8.80
C HIS A 28 -16.37 26.26 -7.41
N LEU A 29 -15.32 27.05 -7.18
CA LEU A 29 -15.17 27.81 -5.93
C LEU A 29 -16.37 28.74 -5.69
N MET A 30 -16.75 29.51 -6.71
CA MET A 30 -17.88 30.43 -6.61
C MET A 30 -19.21 29.68 -6.50
N PHE A 31 -19.38 28.58 -7.25
CA PHE A 31 -20.52 27.68 -7.11
C PHE A 31 -20.68 27.20 -5.67
N PHE A 32 -19.58 26.77 -5.04
CA PHE A 32 -19.61 26.32 -3.65
C PHE A 32 -19.94 27.44 -2.68
N TYR A 33 -19.27 28.59 -2.79
CA TYR A 33 -19.51 29.72 -1.88
C TYR A 33 -20.93 30.26 -1.93
N LEU A 34 -21.55 30.28 -3.12
CA LEU A 34 -22.87 30.90 -3.32
C LEU A 34 -24.02 29.93 -3.06
N TYR A 35 -23.90 28.67 -3.50
CA TYR A 35 -24.96 27.69 -3.30
C TYR A 35 -24.82 26.89 -2.02
N PHE A 36 -23.62 26.73 -1.46
CA PHE A 36 -23.39 25.95 -0.24
C PHE A 36 -22.80 26.76 0.92
N PRO A 37 -23.27 28.01 1.18
CA PRO A 37 -22.68 28.85 2.22
C PRO A 37 -22.80 28.24 3.63
N HIS A 38 -23.82 27.40 3.88
CA HIS A 38 -24.02 26.70 5.14
C HIS A 38 -22.95 25.65 5.45
N TYR A 39 -22.17 25.20 4.46
CA TYR A 39 -21.01 24.33 4.70
C TYR A 39 -19.73 25.13 5.01
N VAL A 40 -19.72 26.45 4.77
CA VAL A 40 -18.57 27.34 5.03
C VAL A 40 -18.64 27.83 6.48
N THR A 41 -18.36 26.93 7.41
CA THR A 41 -18.35 27.24 8.87
C THR A 41 -17.06 27.93 9.33
N TYR A 42 -15.99 27.80 8.55
CA TYR A 42 -14.70 28.44 8.76
C TYR A 42 -14.21 29.05 7.45
N GLU A 43 -13.30 30.01 7.53
CA GLU A 43 -12.67 30.60 6.34
C GLU A 43 -11.97 29.51 5.50
N ILE A 44 -12.20 29.53 4.18
CA ILE A 44 -11.61 28.55 3.25
C ILE A 44 -10.11 28.77 3.14
N ALA A 45 -9.36 27.71 3.42
CA ALA A 45 -7.90 27.71 3.36
C ALA A 45 -7.34 27.53 1.93
N GLU A 46 -6.06 27.83 1.74
CA GLU A 46 -5.39 27.69 0.44
C GLU A 46 -5.41 26.26 -0.11
N PHE A 47 -5.31 25.23 0.74
CA PHE A 47 -5.37 23.85 0.28
C PHE A 47 -6.75 23.49 -0.30
N GLN A 48 -7.83 24.05 0.26
CA GLN A 48 -9.19 23.87 -0.27
C GLN A 48 -9.34 24.60 -1.60
N LYS A 49 -8.77 25.81 -1.73
CA LYS A 49 -8.68 26.53 -3.02
C LYS A 49 -7.90 25.72 -4.05
N ASP A 50 -6.84 25.00 -3.64
CA ASP A 50 -6.12 24.10 -4.53
C ASP A 50 -6.99 22.94 -5.00
N ILE A 51 -7.81 22.35 -4.13
CA ILE A 51 -8.81 21.34 -4.51
C ILE A 51 -9.79 21.90 -5.56
N PHE A 52 -10.27 23.14 -5.39
CA PHE A 52 -11.13 23.78 -6.39
C PHE A 52 -10.42 23.93 -7.75
N ARG A 53 -9.18 24.44 -7.77
CA ARG A 53 -8.38 24.54 -9.00
C ARG A 53 -8.23 23.19 -9.70
N ILE A 54 -7.96 22.15 -8.92
CA ILE A 54 -7.87 20.78 -9.44
C ILE A 54 -9.20 20.39 -10.10
N THR A 55 -10.33 20.52 -9.42
CA THR A 55 -11.63 20.14 -9.96
C THR A 55 -12.06 20.96 -11.18
N GLU A 56 -11.62 22.22 -11.29
CA GLU A 56 -11.89 23.10 -12.42
C GLU A 56 -11.06 22.73 -13.66
N ASP A 57 -9.82 22.26 -13.47
CA ASP A 57 -8.93 21.85 -14.56
C ASP A 57 -9.43 20.61 -15.30
N GLY A 58 -10.01 20.80 -16.49
CA GLY A 58 -10.53 19.73 -17.34
C GLY A 58 -9.46 18.95 -18.10
N ALA A 59 -8.21 19.41 -18.16
CA ALA A 59 -7.12 18.68 -18.81
C ALA A 59 -6.66 17.48 -17.96
N ASN A 60 -6.84 17.59 -16.65
CA ASN A 60 -6.48 16.55 -15.71
C ASN A 60 -7.48 15.38 -15.72
N LYS A 61 -7.00 14.19 -16.13
CA LYS A 61 -7.78 12.95 -16.15
C LYS A 61 -7.71 12.15 -14.85
N LEU A 62 -6.68 12.33 -14.03
CA LEU A 62 -6.52 11.62 -12.76
C LEU A 62 -6.00 12.54 -11.67
N ALA A 63 -6.79 12.73 -10.62
CA ALA A 63 -6.36 13.43 -9.41
C ALA A 63 -6.46 12.52 -8.19
N ILE A 64 -5.41 12.51 -7.37
CA ILE A 64 -5.38 11.84 -6.07
C ILE A 64 -5.21 12.94 -5.02
N ILE A 65 -6.21 13.10 -4.17
CA ILE A 65 -6.27 14.14 -3.15
C ILE A 65 -6.36 13.47 -1.79
N VAL A 66 -5.28 13.57 -1.04
CA VAL A 66 -5.21 13.12 0.34
C VAL A 66 -5.28 14.35 1.24
N ALA A 67 -6.20 14.36 2.19
CA ALA A 67 -6.32 15.49 3.11
C ALA A 67 -6.67 14.99 4.51
N PHE A 68 -6.17 15.71 5.52
CA PHE A 68 -6.39 15.36 6.91
C PHE A 68 -7.88 15.20 7.27
N ARG A 69 -8.16 14.39 8.29
CA ARG A 69 -9.53 14.12 8.73
C ARG A 69 -10.26 15.40 9.14
N GLY A 70 -11.46 15.58 8.61
CA GLY A 70 -12.27 16.78 8.89
C GLY A 70 -11.80 18.04 8.16
N SER A 71 -11.05 17.88 7.05
CA SER A 71 -10.66 18.92 6.08
C SER A 71 -11.79 19.39 5.14
N GLY A 72 -12.91 18.67 5.09
CA GLY A 72 -14.04 18.96 4.20
C GLY A 72 -13.94 18.33 2.80
N LYS A 73 -12.92 17.47 2.54
CA LYS A 73 -12.66 16.88 1.22
C LYS A 73 -13.90 16.26 0.53
N SER A 74 -14.70 15.47 1.26
CA SER A 74 -15.91 14.82 0.72
C SER A 74 -17.03 15.83 0.41
N THR A 75 -17.13 16.92 1.17
CA THR A 75 -18.06 18.02 0.87
C THR A 75 -17.64 18.77 -0.39
N LEU A 76 -16.35 19.06 -0.55
CA LEU A 76 -15.83 19.79 -1.71
C LEU A 76 -15.91 18.96 -3.00
N VAL A 77 -15.53 17.68 -2.93
CA VAL A 77 -15.44 16.83 -4.13
C VAL A 77 -16.72 16.02 -4.34
N THR A 78 -17.10 15.18 -3.38
CA THR A 78 -18.19 14.22 -3.58
C THR A 78 -19.57 14.88 -3.64
N LEU A 79 -19.79 15.98 -2.91
CA LEU A 79 -21.03 16.76 -2.97
C LEU A 79 -20.93 17.88 -4.02
N SER A 80 -20.07 18.88 -3.77
CA SER A 80 -20.06 20.11 -4.57
C SER A 80 -19.54 19.89 -5.98
N TYR A 81 -18.40 19.20 -6.16
CA TYR A 81 -17.87 18.96 -7.50
C TYR A 81 -18.77 18.03 -8.32
N ALA A 82 -19.38 17.00 -7.71
CA ALA A 82 -20.34 16.15 -8.42
C ALA A 82 -21.49 16.95 -9.04
N LEU A 83 -22.04 17.95 -8.32
CA LEU A 83 -23.08 18.84 -8.84
C LEU A 83 -22.53 19.87 -9.83
N TRP A 84 -21.40 20.50 -9.53
CA TRP A 84 -20.81 21.49 -10.42
C TRP A 84 -20.34 20.87 -11.74
N ALA A 85 -19.87 19.64 -11.74
CA ALA A 85 -19.45 18.94 -12.94
C ALA A 85 -20.61 18.75 -13.94
N ILE A 86 -21.85 18.59 -13.44
CA ILE A 86 -23.03 18.43 -14.29
C ILE A 86 -23.75 19.75 -14.59
N LEU A 87 -23.69 20.74 -13.69
CA LEU A 87 -24.40 22.02 -13.82
C LEU A 87 -23.52 23.15 -14.39
N GLY A 88 -22.21 23.10 -14.14
CA GLY A 88 -21.22 24.09 -14.55
C GLY A 88 -20.70 23.88 -15.97
N ILE A 89 -19.56 24.49 -16.30
CA ILE A 89 -18.97 24.48 -17.65
C ILE A 89 -18.66 23.07 -18.18
N GLN A 90 -18.40 22.09 -17.30
CA GLN A 90 -17.97 20.75 -17.68
C GLN A 90 -19.09 19.87 -18.27
N GLN A 91 -20.36 20.12 -17.91
CA GLN A 91 -21.55 19.45 -18.46
C GLN A 91 -21.45 17.91 -18.54
N LYS A 92 -20.87 17.26 -17.52
CA LYS A 92 -20.75 15.81 -17.42
C LYS A 92 -22.11 15.12 -17.51
N LYS A 93 -22.17 13.96 -18.19
CA LYS A 93 -23.39 13.21 -18.46
C LYS A 93 -23.60 12.04 -17.52
N PHE A 94 -22.52 11.45 -17.00
CA PHE A 94 -22.65 10.35 -16.07
C PHE A 94 -21.54 10.39 -15.00
N VAL A 95 -21.92 10.81 -13.80
CA VAL A 95 -21.05 10.81 -12.62
C VAL A 95 -21.25 9.50 -11.84
N LEU A 96 -20.15 8.79 -11.58
CA LEU A 96 -20.12 7.61 -10.72
C LEU A 96 -19.33 7.93 -9.45
N ILE A 97 -20.00 7.91 -8.31
CA ILE A 97 -19.39 8.02 -6.98
C ILE A 97 -19.18 6.60 -6.44
N ILE A 98 -17.99 6.31 -5.96
CA ILE A 98 -17.63 5.02 -5.38
C ILE A 98 -17.09 5.25 -3.98
N CYS A 99 -17.63 4.52 -3.01
CA CYS A 99 -17.20 4.58 -1.61
C CYS A 99 -16.89 3.17 -1.10
N GLN A 100 -16.29 3.05 0.09
CA GLN A 100 -16.00 1.74 0.65
C GLN A 100 -17.26 0.90 0.92
N THR A 101 -18.29 1.50 1.51
CA THR A 101 -19.50 0.76 1.95
C THR A 101 -20.79 1.24 1.27
N GLN A 102 -21.79 0.35 1.18
CA GLN A 102 -23.12 0.73 0.64
C GLN A 102 -23.79 1.81 1.48
N ASN A 103 -23.53 1.85 2.79
CA ASN A 103 -24.09 2.87 3.68
C ASN A 103 -23.51 4.25 3.40
N GLN A 104 -22.19 4.34 3.16
CA GLN A 104 -21.57 5.60 2.73
C GLN A 104 -22.15 6.06 1.39
N ALA A 105 -22.24 5.15 0.40
CA ALA A 105 -22.83 5.48 -0.91
C ALA A 105 -24.26 6.06 -0.78
N LYS A 106 -25.11 5.42 0.04
CA LYS A 106 -26.46 5.93 0.35
C LYS A 106 -26.43 7.28 1.04
N GLN A 107 -25.50 7.50 1.97
CA GLN A 107 -25.37 8.77 2.68
C GLN A 107 -24.96 9.91 1.75
N HIS A 108 -24.01 9.68 0.84
CA HIS A 108 -23.66 10.67 -0.19
C HIS A 108 -24.85 10.99 -1.10
N MET A 109 -25.62 9.98 -1.51
CA MET A 109 -26.85 10.20 -2.28
C MET A 109 -27.92 10.98 -1.53
N MET A 110 -28.13 10.68 -0.25
CA MET A 110 -29.06 11.44 0.58
C MET A 110 -28.63 12.91 0.74
N ASN A 111 -27.33 13.18 0.89
CA ASN A 111 -26.82 14.55 0.98
C ASN A 111 -27.04 15.31 -0.33
N LEU A 112 -26.74 14.69 -1.48
CA LEU A 112 -27.00 15.27 -2.80
C LEU A 112 -28.48 15.53 -3.04
N LYS A 113 -29.34 14.52 -2.78
CA LYS A 113 -30.80 14.64 -2.90
C LYS A 113 -31.34 15.78 -2.03
N ARG A 114 -30.93 15.83 -0.76
CA ARG A 114 -31.34 16.88 0.18
C ARG A 114 -30.98 18.27 -0.34
N GLU A 115 -29.75 18.50 -0.78
CA GLU A 115 -29.36 19.80 -1.33
C GLU A 115 -30.18 20.18 -2.56
N LEU A 116 -30.42 19.25 -3.47
CA LEU A 116 -31.23 19.52 -4.66
C LEU A 116 -32.70 19.82 -4.31
N GLU A 117 -33.24 19.28 -3.21
CA GLU A 117 -34.62 19.46 -2.76
C GLU A 117 -34.84 20.66 -1.83
N SER A 118 -33.87 21.00 -0.97
CA SER A 118 -34.04 22.04 0.06
C SER A 118 -33.33 23.36 -0.27
N ASN A 119 -32.38 23.36 -1.20
CA ASN A 119 -31.61 24.56 -1.53
C ASN A 119 -32.36 25.45 -2.53
N HIS A 120 -33.18 26.36 -2.01
CA HIS A 120 -34.01 27.25 -2.82
C HIS A 120 -33.22 28.11 -3.80
N LEU A 121 -32.01 28.57 -3.46
CA LEU A 121 -31.21 29.40 -4.36
C LEU A 121 -30.71 28.56 -5.55
N LEU A 122 -30.21 27.36 -5.28
CA LEU A 122 -29.76 26.43 -6.31
C LEU A 122 -30.92 26.00 -7.24
N GLN A 123 -32.10 25.69 -6.66
CA GLN A 123 -33.30 25.37 -7.43
C GLN A 123 -33.76 26.51 -8.31
N ASN A 124 -33.85 27.71 -7.73
CA ASN A 124 -34.32 28.90 -8.44
C ASN A 124 -33.40 29.23 -9.61
N ASP A 125 -32.09 29.05 -9.45
CA ASP A 125 -31.13 29.39 -10.49
C ASP A 125 -30.95 28.28 -11.52
N LEU A 126 -30.72 27.04 -11.10
CA LEU A 126 -30.22 25.95 -11.96
C LEU A 126 -31.17 24.76 -12.08
N GLY A 127 -32.27 24.78 -11.31
CA GLY A 127 -33.36 23.82 -11.39
C GLY A 127 -34.34 24.11 -12.54
N PRO A 128 -35.55 23.53 -12.49
CA PRO A 128 -36.06 22.68 -11.41
C PRO A 128 -35.35 21.32 -11.37
N PHE A 129 -35.08 20.82 -10.16
CA PHE A 129 -34.63 19.45 -9.95
C PHE A 129 -35.82 18.64 -9.45
N GLN A 130 -36.56 18.06 -10.40
CA GLN A 130 -37.76 17.28 -10.10
C GLN A 130 -37.48 15.81 -10.36
N GLU A 131 -37.94 14.98 -9.42
CA GLU A 131 -38.01 13.54 -9.59
C GLU A 131 -39.13 13.23 -10.59
N GLU A 132 -38.78 12.82 -11.81
CA GLU A 132 -39.73 12.25 -12.76
C GLU A 132 -39.68 10.73 -12.64
N GLY A 133 -40.84 10.10 -12.39
CA GLY A 133 -40.98 8.63 -12.49
C GLY A 133 -40.36 7.79 -11.37
N GLY A 134 -39.92 8.37 -10.25
CA GLY A 134 -39.37 7.61 -9.11
C GLY A 134 -37.90 7.18 -9.28
N GLU A 135 -37.18 7.76 -10.24
CA GLU A 135 -35.78 7.39 -10.52
C GLU A 135 -34.77 7.94 -9.51
N TRP A 136 -35.19 8.80 -8.57
CA TRP A 136 -34.33 9.29 -7.49
C TRP A 136 -34.35 8.33 -6.31
N GLY A 137 -33.57 7.26 -6.47
CA GLY A 137 -33.42 6.20 -5.48
C GLY A 137 -32.29 6.43 -4.49
N ALA A 138 -32.10 5.44 -3.62
CA ALA A 138 -31.03 5.43 -2.63
C ALA A 138 -29.61 5.37 -3.22
N SER A 139 -29.48 5.06 -4.51
CA SER A 139 -28.20 4.88 -5.21
C SER A 139 -28.07 5.70 -6.50
N SER A 140 -29.10 6.43 -6.94
CA SER A 140 -29.04 7.16 -8.21
C SER A 140 -29.97 8.37 -8.25
N LEU A 141 -29.52 9.41 -8.94
CA LEU A 141 -30.26 10.62 -9.26
C LEU A 141 -30.20 10.83 -10.77
N VAL A 142 -31.36 11.03 -11.41
CA VAL A 142 -31.46 11.24 -12.86
C VAL A 142 -32.06 12.62 -13.14
N PHE A 143 -31.50 13.34 -14.10
CA PHE A 143 -31.94 14.67 -14.50
C PHE A 143 -32.38 14.60 -15.98
N PRO A 144 -33.64 14.23 -16.26
CA PRO A 144 -34.11 13.95 -17.63
C PRO A 144 -33.91 15.11 -18.58
N GLN A 145 -34.21 16.33 -18.13
CA GLN A 145 -34.10 17.57 -18.91
C GLN A 145 -32.67 17.85 -19.41
N ARG A 146 -31.66 17.28 -18.75
CA ARG A 146 -30.25 17.45 -19.10
C ARG A 146 -29.60 16.18 -19.67
N ASN A 147 -30.32 15.06 -19.65
CA ASN A 147 -29.81 13.71 -19.93
C ASN A 147 -28.56 13.41 -19.08
N VAL A 148 -28.68 13.60 -17.76
CA VAL A 148 -27.58 13.41 -16.80
C VAL A 148 -27.98 12.39 -15.75
N ARG A 149 -27.01 11.57 -15.31
CA ARG A 149 -27.14 10.67 -14.16
C ARG A 149 -26.00 10.84 -13.18
N ILE A 150 -26.33 10.78 -11.89
CA ILE A 150 -25.38 10.52 -10.81
C ILE A 150 -25.74 9.15 -10.21
N THR A 151 -24.74 8.29 -10.01
CA THR A 151 -24.89 7.00 -9.35
C THR A 151 -23.86 6.88 -8.24
N ALA A 152 -24.25 6.36 -7.08
CA ALA A 152 -23.32 5.96 -6.03
C ALA A 152 -23.30 4.44 -5.86
N ALA A 153 -22.10 3.87 -5.74
CA ALA A 153 -21.86 2.45 -5.54
C ALA A 153 -20.81 2.22 -4.44
N SER A 154 -20.79 1.01 -3.88
CA SER A 154 -19.70 0.57 -2.99
C SER A 154 -18.65 -0.26 -3.73
N THR A 155 -17.46 -0.43 -3.15
CA THR A 155 -16.39 -1.30 -3.69
C THR A 155 -16.83 -2.75 -3.91
N GLU A 156 -17.79 -3.23 -3.12
CA GLU A 156 -18.37 -4.58 -3.25
C GLU A 156 -19.39 -4.75 -4.39
N GLN A 157 -19.89 -3.65 -4.98
CA GLN A 157 -20.91 -3.71 -6.02
C GLN A 157 -20.27 -3.77 -7.41
N SER A 158 -20.89 -4.53 -8.31
CA SER A 158 -20.45 -4.55 -9.71
C SER A 158 -20.76 -3.21 -10.39
N ILE A 159 -19.70 -2.49 -10.77
CA ILE A 159 -19.77 -1.24 -11.54
C ILE A 159 -19.53 -1.45 -13.04
N ARG A 160 -19.20 -2.69 -13.44
CA ARG A 160 -18.92 -3.02 -14.84
C ARG A 160 -20.20 -2.94 -15.67
N GLY A 161 -20.12 -2.27 -16.81
CA GLY A 161 -21.24 -2.17 -17.77
C GLY A 161 -22.28 -1.11 -17.40
N LEU A 162 -22.10 -0.34 -16.32
CA LEU A 162 -22.96 0.79 -16.00
C LEU A 162 -22.99 1.78 -17.17
N ARG A 163 -24.20 2.20 -17.56
CA ARG A 163 -24.45 3.21 -18.59
C ARG A 163 -25.66 4.08 -18.24
N HIS A 164 -25.66 5.29 -18.74
CA HIS A 164 -26.82 6.17 -18.82
C HIS A 164 -27.06 6.51 -20.29
N ASN A 165 -28.05 5.83 -20.90
CA ASN A 165 -28.27 5.87 -22.35
C ASN A 165 -26.98 5.50 -23.10
N GLN A 166 -26.50 6.37 -23.99
CA GLN A 166 -25.24 6.20 -24.73
C GLN A 166 -23.98 6.50 -23.90
N HIS A 167 -24.12 7.08 -22.71
CA HIS A 167 -23.00 7.58 -21.92
C HIS A 167 -22.50 6.53 -20.92
N ARG A 168 -21.20 6.22 -20.99
CA ARG A 168 -20.44 5.62 -19.88
C ARG A 168 -20.11 6.70 -18.83
N PRO A 169 -19.69 6.32 -17.61
CA PRO A 169 -19.19 7.28 -16.64
C PRO A 169 -18.10 8.17 -17.24
N ASP A 170 -18.33 9.48 -17.30
CA ASP A 170 -17.39 10.48 -17.81
C ASP A 170 -16.72 11.29 -16.68
N LEU A 171 -17.19 11.06 -15.45
CA LEU A 171 -16.53 11.42 -14.19
C LEU A 171 -16.72 10.27 -13.17
N ILE A 172 -15.63 9.83 -12.55
CA ILE A 172 -15.61 8.87 -11.45
C ILE A 172 -14.98 9.54 -10.23
N ILE A 173 -15.67 9.50 -9.09
CA ILE A 173 -15.16 10.00 -7.80
C ILE A 173 -15.06 8.81 -6.84
N CYS A 174 -13.86 8.47 -6.40
CA CYS A 174 -13.61 7.47 -5.37
C CYS A 174 -13.40 8.19 -4.03
N ASP A 175 -14.35 8.11 -3.10
CA ASP A 175 -14.29 8.78 -1.78
C ASP A 175 -14.11 7.75 -0.67
N ASP A 176 -12.96 7.82 0.01
CA ASP A 176 -12.58 6.94 1.13
C ASP A 176 -12.86 5.46 0.79
N VAL A 177 -12.33 4.99 -0.35
CA VAL A 177 -12.45 3.59 -0.83
C VAL A 177 -11.50 2.61 -0.15
N GLU A 178 -10.68 3.09 0.78
CA GLU A 178 -9.81 2.28 1.64
C GLU A 178 -10.18 2.52 3.11
N ASP A 179 -10.10 1.46 3.91
CA ASP A 179 -10.16 1.48 5.36
C ASP A 179 -9.03 0.62 5.96
N MET A 180 -8.90 0.65 7.29
CA MET A 180 -7.88 -0.14 8.00
C MET A 180 -7.96 -1.65 7.74
N ALA A 181 -9.14 -2.20 7.47
CA ALA A 181 -9.29 -3.63 7.18
C ALA A 181 -8.83 -3.97 5.76
N SER A 182 -9.12 -3.09 4.80
CA SER A 182 -8.71 -3.23 3.40
C SER A 182 -7.21 -3.07 3.19
N VAL A 183 -6.51 -2.31 4.07
CA VAL A 183 -5.06 -2.14 3.97
C VAL A 183 -4.26 -3.08 4.87
N LYS A 184 -4.94 -3.91 5.68
CA LYS A 184 -4.33 -4.74 6.72
C LYS A 184 -3.32 -5.75 6.19
N THR A 185 -3.69 -6.50 5.15
CA THR A 185 -2.80 -7.53 4.56
C THR A 185 -2.44 -7.16 3.13
N TYR A 186 -1.32 -7.67 2.66
CA TYR A 186 -0.88 -7.47 1.29
C TYR A 186 -1.93 -7.92 0.27
N GLU A 187 -2.59 -9.07 0.49
CA GLU A 187 -3.60 -9.55 -0.45
C GLU A 187 -4.81 -8.61 -0.52
N ASN A 188 -5.23 -8.02 0.61
CA ASN A 188 -6.34 -7.07 0.63
C ASN A 188 -5.97 -5.77 -0.11
N ARG A 189 -4.73 -5.27 0.07
CA ARG A 189 -4.20 -4.11 -0.66
C ARG A 189 -4.16 -4.38 -2.15
N GLN A 190 -3.60 -5.52 -2.55
CA GLN A 190 -3.54 -5.93 -3.96
C GLN A 190 -4.93 -6.11 -4.56
N LYS A 191 -5.88 -6.68 -3.81
CA LYS A 191 -7.28 -6.80 -4.25
C LYS A 191 -7.89 -5.44 -4.55
N THR A 192 -7.64 -4.45 -3.70
CA THR A 192 -8.14 -3.08 -3.88
C THR A 192 -7.50 -2.41 -5.10
N TYR A 193 -6.19 -2.55 -5.28
CA TYR A 193 -5.48 -2.05 -6.46
C TYR A 193 -5.96 -2.70 -7.77
N ASN A 194 -6.12 -4.03 -7.77
CA ASN A 194 -6.61 -4.79 -8.93
C ASN A 194 -8.06 -4.43 -9.27
N TRP A 195 -8.90 -4.21 -8.26
CA TRP A 195 -10.27 -3.74 -8.46
C TRP A 195 -10.27 -2.34 -9.09
N PHE A 196 -9.44 -1.41 -8.60
CA PHE A 196 -9.36 -0.07 -9.16
C PHE A 196 -8.91 -0.10 -10.64
N THR A 197 -7.82 -0.81 -10.93
CA THR A 197 -7.25 -0.87 -12.29
C THR A 197 -8.08 -1.72 -13.26
N GLY A 198 -8.72 -2.79 -12.78
CA GLY A 198 -9.50 -3.73 -13.59
C GLY A 198 -10.99 -3.40 -13.73
N ASP A 199 -11.59 -2.67 -12.78
CA ASP A 199 -13.03 -2.39 -12.77
C ASP A 199 -13.33 -0.90 -12.88
N VAL A 200 -12.68 -0.08 -12.06
CA VAL A 200 -12.97 1.37 -11.98
C VAL A 200 -12.49 2.09 -13.22
N ILE A 201 -11.20 1.95 -13.57
CA ILE A 201 -10.62 2.60 -14.76
C ILE A 201 -11.37 2.17 -16.05
N PRO A 202 -11.67 0.88 -16.28
CA PRO A 202 -12.36 0.44 -17.49
C PRO A 202 -13.88 0.69 -17.49
N ALA A 203 -14.47 1.16 -16.39
CA ALA A 203 -15.89 1.51 -16.36
C ALA A 203 -16.21 2.68 -17.32
N GLY A 204 -15.29 3.63 -17.43
CA GLY A 204 -15.37 4.82 -18.29
C GLY A 204 -14.83 4.63 -19.70
N GLU A 205 -14.44 5.74 -20.31
CA GLU A 205 -13.78 5.88 -21.62
C GLU A 205 -12.41 6.56 -21.45
N PRO A 206 -11.54 6.61 -22.49
CA PRO A 206 -10.22 7.26 -22.39
C PRO A 206 -10.25 8.76 -22.01
N THR A 207 -11.40 9.41 -22.13
CA THR A 207 -11.65 10.81 -21.73
C THR A 207 -12.27 10.94 -20.34
N THR A 208 -12.61 9.82 -19.69
CA THR A 208 -13.19 9.80 -18.34
C THR A 208 -12.18 10.37 -17.36
N ARG A 209 -12.69 11.26 -16.50
CA ARG A 209 -11.94 11.82 -15.40
C ARG A 209 -12.14 10.97 -14.16
N VAL A 210 -11.08 10.69 -13.42
CA VAL A 210 -11.11 9.95 -12.15
C VAL A 210 -10.51 10.84 -11.05
N ILE A 211 -11.22 11.01 -9.95
CA ILE A 211 -10.72 11.69 -8.75
C ILE A 211 -10.80 10.73 -7.58
N VAL A 212 -9.66 10.46 -6.95
CA VAL A 212 -9.56 9.68 -5.72
C VAL A 212 -9.37 10.66 -4.57
N VAL A 213 -10.28 10.65 -3.60
CA VAL A 213 -10.17 11.42 -2.36
C VAL A 213 -10.11 10.47 -1.18
N GLY A 214 -9.15 10.69 -0.28
CA GLY A 214 -8.84 9.68 0.73
C GLY A 214 -8.00 10.19 1.89
N ASN A 215 -7.63 9.26 2.74
CA ASN A 215 -6.59 9.43 3.76
C ASN A 215 -5.38 8.52 3.45
N LEU A 216 -4.23 8.76 4.06
CA LEU A 216 -3.05 7.93 3.89
C LEU A 216 -3.01 6.82 4.93
N LEU A 217 -3.39 5.60 4.54
CA LEU A 217 -3.58 4.49 5.48
C LEU A 217 -2.39 3.53 5.59
N HIS A 218 -1.67 3.30 4.49
CA HIS A 218 -0.55 2.35 4.43
C HIS A 218 0.44 2.76 3.32
N GLU A 219 1.71 2.38 3.44
CA GLU A 219 2.76 2.64 2.40
C GLU A 219 2.49 1.94 1.07
N ASP A 220 1.68 0.90 1.13
CA ASP A 220 1.35 -0.01 0.03
C ASP A 220 -0.16 0.04 -0.28
N SER A 221 -0.85 1.11 0.13
CA SER A 221 -2.28 1.33 -0.15
C SER A 221 -2.50 1.74 -1.62
N LEU A 222 -3.75 1.67 -2.10
CA LEU A 222 -4.15 2.13 -3.43
C LEU A 222 -3.64 3.55 -3.72
N VAL A 223 -3.82 4.47 -2.78
CA VAL A 223 -3.36 5.86 -2.90
C VAL A 223 -1.84 5.92 -3.15
N MET A 224 -1.05 5.13 -2.43
CA MET A 224 0.41 5.11 -2.58
C MET A 224 0.87 4.39 -3.83
N HIS A 225 0.18 3.33 -4.25
CA HIS A 225 0.41 2.70 -5.55
C HIS A 225 0.19 3.69 -6.68
N LEU A 226 -0.96 4.37 -6.68
CA LEU A 226 -1.26 5.36 -7.72
C LEU A 226 -0.30 6.56 -7.69
N LYS A 227 0.19 6.96 -6.51
CA LYS A 227 1.24 7.96 -6.39
C LYS A 227 2.53 7.48 -7.07
N ARG A 228 2.97 6.25 -6.78
CA ARG A 228 4.15 5.66 -7.40
C ARG A 228 4.01 5.53 -8.91
N ASP A 229 2.84 5.08 -9.40
CA ASP A 229 2.54 5.01 -10.84
C ASP A 229 2.71 6.39 -11.51
N ILE A 230 2.35 7.48 -10.83
CA ILE A 230 2.52 8.85 -11.33
C ILE A 230 3.99 9.29 -11.28
N ASP A 231 4.67 9.06 -10.16
CA ASP A 231 6.08 9.44 -9.98
C ASP A 231 7.01 8.72 -10.98
N GLU A 232 6.65 7.48 -11.36
CA GLU A 232 7.38 6.64 -12.32
C GLU A 232 6.92 6.83 -13.78
N ASP A 233 6.05 7.82 -14.06
CA ASP A 233 5.50 8.12 -15.40
C ASP A 233 4.74 6.93 -16.05
N GLN A 234 4.28 5.97 -15.24
CA GLN A 234 3.42 4.88 -15.70
C GLN A 234 1.96 5.35 -15.87
N ARG A 235 1.60 6.47 -15.24
CA ARG A 235 0.26 7.03 -15.26
C ARG A 235 0.27 8.55 -15.19
N ASN A 236 -0.34 9.19 -16.18
CA ASN A 236 -0.56 10.64 -16.13
C ASN A 236 -1.61 11.00 -15.07
N GLY A 237 -1.22 11.80 -14.09
CA GLY A 237 -2.11 12.29 -13.05
C GLY A 237 -1.42 13.27 -12.11
N ILE A 238 -2.18 13.77 -11.13
CA ILE A 238 -1.63 14.60 -10.06
C ILE A 238 -1.87 13.93 -8.71
N TYR A 239 -0.87 14.03 -7.84
CA TYR A 239 -0.98 13.63 -6.45
C TYR A 239 -0.81 14.87 -5.56
N LYS A 240 -1.70 15.01 -4.57
CA LYS A 240 -1.66 16.09 -3.58
C LYS A 240 -1.97 15.56 -2.20
N ALA A 241 -1.12 15.89 -1.23
CA ALA A 241 -1.31 15.58 0.18
C ALA A 241 -1.40 16.89 0.99
N TYR A 242 -2.42 16.99 1.83
CA TYR A 242 -2.69 18.15 2.68
C TYR A 242 -2.79 17.70 4.15
N PRO A 243 -1.66 17.55 4.85
CA PRO A 243 -1.66 17.27 6.29
C PRO A 243 -2.15 18.49 7.08
N LEU A 244 -2.65 18.31 8.30
CA LEU A 244 -3.10 19.44 9.13
C LEU A 244 -1.94 20.39 9.47
N ILE A 245 -0.74 19.83 9.66
CA ILE A 245 0.51 20.56 9.87
C ILE A 245 1.48 20.15 8.76
N ASP A 246 2.04 21.12 8.03
CA ASP A 246 3.04 20.86 7.00
C ASP A 246 4.43 20.51 7.58
N GLU A 247 5.38 20.20 6.70
CA GLU A 247 6.77 19.89 7.06
C GLU A 247 7.49 21.05 7.75
N HIS A 248 7.01 22.29 7.60
CA HIS A 248 7.56 23.49 8.22
C HIS A 248 6.87 23.83 9.54
N GLY A 249 5.88 23.04 9.97
CA GLY A 249 5.12 23.27 11.19
C GLY A 249 3.94 24.24 11.04
N ASN A 250 3.59 24.69 9.83
CA ASN A 250 2.46 25.58 9.63
C ASN A 250 1.13 24.82 9.62
N ILE A 251 0.09 25.45 10.18
CA ILE A 251 -1.26 24.88 10.19
C ILE A 251 -1.95 25.17 8.85
N LEU A 252 -2.40 24.12 8.14
CA LEU A 252 -3.00 24.28 6.81
C LEU A 252 -4.41 24.88 6.82
N TRP A 253 -5.14 24.80 7.94
CA TRP A 253 -6.47 25.40 8.07
C TRP A 253 -6.57 26.40 9.24
N PRO A 254 -5.95 27.59 9.14
CA PRO A 254 -5.98 28.60 10.21
C PRO A 254 -7.40 29.03 10.61
N GLY A 255 -8.34 29.07 9.65
CA GLY A 255 -9.73 29.42 9.93
C GLY A 255 -10.42 28.49 10.93
N LYS A 256 -10.06 27.20 10.94
CA LYS A 256 -10.58 26.19 11.88
C LYS A 256 -9.64 25.99 13.08
N TYR A 257 -8.34 26.05 12.85
CA TYR A 257 -7.29 25.83 13.83
C TYR A 257 -6.35 27.05 13.85
N PRO A 258 -6.71 28.15 14.53
CA PRO A 258 -5.96 29.39 14.46
C PRO A 258 -4.60 29.34 15.16
N THR A 259 -4.41 28.38 16.09
CA THR A 259 -3.20 28.25 16.89
C THR A 259 -2.82 26.78 17.08
N HIS A 260 -1.56 26.52 17.43
CA HIS A 260 -1.11 25.17 17.79
C HIS A 260 -1.81 24.63 19.04
N ASP A 261 -2.29 25.49 19.95
CA ASP A 261 -3.09 25.06 21.09
C ASP A 261 -4.45 24.48 20.67
N ALA A 262 -5.09 25.04 19.64
CA ALA A 262 -6.32 24.49 19.08
C ALA A 262 -6.06 23.12 18.43
N VAL A 263 -4.93 22.96 17.76
CA VAL A 263 -4.51 21.66 17.21
C VAL A 263 -4.21 20.66 18.32
N ALA A 264 -3.53 21.09 19.40
CA ALA A 264 -3.23 20.24 20.55
C ALA A 264 -4.50 19.79 21.27
N GLU A 265 -5.52 20.64 21.37
CA GLU A 265 -6.81 20.27 21.92
C GLU A 265 -7.52 19.21 21.06
N GLU A 266 -7.50 19.36 19.74
CA GLU A 266 -8.04 18.35 18.83
C GLU A 266 -7.27 17.02 18.94
N LYS A 267 -5.95 17.10 19.11
CA LYS A 267 -5.10 15.93 19.37
C LYS A 267 -5.48 15.22 20.67
N ARG A 268 -5.73 15.95 21.76
CA ARG A 268 -6.18 15.37 23.04
C ARG A 268 -7.52 14.65 22.90
N LYS A 269 -8.46 15.21 22.12
CA LYS A 269 -9.75 14.53 21.84
C LYS A 269 -9.58 13.22 21.09
N SER A 270 -8.63 13.15 20.15
CA SER A 270 -8.34 11.92 19.42
C SER A 270 -7.80 10.81 20.33
N GLY A 271 -7.04 11.16 21.38
CA GLY A 271 -6.59 10.25 22.44
C GLY A 271 -5.58 9.16 22.02
N ASN A 272 -5.31 8.99 20.73
CA ASN A 272 -4.41 7.99 20.18
C ASN A 272 -3.39 8.66 19.23
N GLU A 273 -2.10 8.54 19.55
CA GLU A 273 -1.01 9.17 18.79
C GLU A 273 -0.89 8.63 17.37
N PHE A 274 -1.02 7.31 17.18
CA PHE A 274 -0.92 6.66 15.87
C PHE A 274 -2.05 7.10 14.96
N ALA A 275 -3.27 7.12 15.48
CA ALA A 275 -4.44 7.65 14.78
C ALA A 275 -4.24 9.14 14.45
N TRP A 276 -3.65 9.94 15.33
CA TRP A 276 -3.35 11.34 15.06
C TRP A 276 -2.34 11.52 13.91
N GLN A 277 -1.21 10.82 13.97
CA GLN A 277 -0.16 10.88 12.95
C GLN A 277 -0.70 10.44 11.57
N ARG A 278 -1.49 9.37 11.52
CA ARG A 278 -2.09 8.86 10.28
C ARG A 278 -3.20 9.78 9.77
N GLU A 279 -4.20 10.04 10.61
CA GLU A 279 -5.43 10.70 10.16
C GLU A 279 -5.29 12.20 9.96
N TYR A 280 -4.44 12.86 10.78
CA TYR A 280 -4.29 14.31 10.77
C TYR A 280 -2.99 14.77 10.13
N LEU A 281 -1.88 14.06 10.34
CA LEU A 281 -0.57 14.45 9.80
C LEU A 281 -0.22 13.71 8.49
N LEU A 282 -1.07 12.80 8.03
CA LEU A 282 -0.86 12.00 6.82
C LEU A 282 0.50 11.29 6.83
N ARG A 283 0.89 10.74 7.98
CA ARG A 283 2.12 9.97 8.12
C ARG A 283 1.77 8.49 8.17
N ILE A 284 2.47 7.71 7.35
CA ILE A 284 2.40 6.25 7.45
C ILE A 284 3.09 5.88 8.76
N VAL A 285 2.30 5.37 9.70
CA VAL A 285 2.83 4.84 10.95
C VAL A 285 2.75 3.33 10.89
N PRO A 286 3.84 2.62 11.21
CA PRO A 286 3.81 1.17 11.32
C PRO A 286 2.75 0.74 12.35
N ASP A 287 2.07 -0.37 12.10
CA ASP A 287 1.02 -0.87 12.98
C ASP A 287 1.57 -1.14 14.40
N GLU A 288 0.79 -0.80 15.44
CA GLU A 288 1.13 -1.12 16.83
C GLU A 288 1.27 -2.64 16.97
N GLY A 289 2.49 -3.13 17.19
CA GLY A 289 2.76 -4.54 17.49
C GLY A 289 3.65 -5.30 16.50
N LEU A 290 4.23 -4.64 15.48
CA LEU A 290 5.24 -5.26 14.62
C LEU A 290 6.38 -5.86 15.45
N ALA A 291 6.74 -7.11 15.18
CA ALA A 291 7.87 -7.76 15.83
C ALA A 291 9.21 -7.19 15.33
N ILE A 292 9.27 -6.85 14.04
CA ILE A 292 10.43 -6.30 13.35
C ILE A 292 10.00 -5.03 12.62
N HIS A 293 10.76 -3.96 12.83
CA HIS A 293 10.52 -2.67 12.18
C HIS A 293 11.11 -2.64 10.75
N PRO A 294 10.42 -2.05 9.75
CA PRO A 294 10.92 -1.99 8.37
C PRO A 294 12.32 -1.36 8.25
N ASP A 295 12.57 -0.32 9.06
CA ASP A 295 13.83 0.41 9.15
C ASP A 295 14.99 -0.41 9.74
N TRP A 296 14.72 -1.60 10.30
CA TRP A 296 15.75 -2.53 10.78
C TRP A 296 16.27 -3.43 9.66
N ILE A 297 15.58 -3.52 8.52
CA ILE A 297 15.98 -4.39 7.41
C ILE A 297 17.22 -3.83 6.71
N GLN A 298 18.33 -4.54 6.82
CA GLN A 298 19.60 -4.17 6.20
C GLN A 298 19.78 -4.92 4.87
N TYR A 299 19.96 -4.16 3.78
CA TYR A 299 20.13 -4.73 2.45
C TYR A 299 21.60 -4.85 2.02
N TYR A 300 21.91 -5.76 1.10
CA TYR A 300 23.21 -5.88 0.45
C TYR A 300 23.11 -5.90 -1.08
N ASP A 301 24.14 -5.37 -1.74
CA ASP A 301 24.29 -5.40 -3.21
C ASP A 301 25.08 -6.62 -3.70
N LYS A 302 26.16 -6.96 -2.98
CA LYS A 302 27.02 -8.11 -3.29
C LYS A 302 27.38 -8.84 -2.00
N VAL A 303 27.39 -10.17 -2.07
CA VAL A 303 27.92 -11.00 -0.98
C VAL A 303 29.45 -10.83 -0.93
N PRO A 304 30.08 -10.79 0.25
CA PRO A 304 31.53 -10.77 0.36
C PRO A 304 32.18 -11.93 -0.40
N GLY A 305 33.35 -11.70 -1.01
CA GLY A 305 34.13 -12.79 -1.62
C GLY A 305 34.66 -13.79 -0.58
N ARG A 306 35.11 -14.97 -1.03
CA ARG A 306 35.72 -16.02 -0.18
C ARG A 306 36.99 -15.50 0.52
N LYS A 307 36.83 -14.81 1.64
CA LYS A 307 37.88 -14.70 2.66
C LYS A 307 37.79 -15.93 3.56
N SER A 308 38.84 -16.18 4.34
CA SER A 308 39.10 -17.28 5.30
C SER A 308 38.08 -17.39 6.48
N ALA A 309 36.88 -16.88 6.27
CA ALA A 309 35.78 -16.64 7.19
C ALA A 309 34.50 -17.43 6.82
N TYR A 310 34.50 -18.10 5.66
CA TYR A 310 33.32 -18.76 5.11
C TYR A 310 32.98 -20.07 5.84
N GLN A 311 31.71 -20.25 6.25
CA GLN A 311 31.27 -21.48 6.92
C GLN A 311 30.43 -22.41 6.05
N GLY A 312 29.51 -21.90 5.23
CA GLY A 312 28.56 -22.74 4.50
C GLY A 312 27.37 -21.98 3.93
N ILE A 313 26.66 -22.61 2.99
CA ILE A 313 25.30 -22.24 2.61
C ILE A 313 24.39 -23.14 3.44
N PHE A 314 23.46 -22.52 4.15
CA PHE A 314 22.45 -23.23 4.91
C PHE A 314 21.08 -22.93 4.30
N THR A 315 20.28 -23.97 4.15
CA THR A 315 18.92 -23.90 3.60
C THR A 315 17.92 -24.35 4.64
N GLY A 316 17.04 -23.45 5.07
CA GLY A 316 15.92 -23.75 5.96
C GLY A 316 14.70 -24.11 5.12
N VAL A 317 14.04 -25.20 5.50
CA VAL A 317 12.87 -25.73 4.82
C VAL A 317 11.75 -25.87 5.85
N ASP A 318 10.66 -25.14 5.63
CA ASP A 318 9.39 -25.35 6.32
C ASP A 318 8.42 -26.10 5.39
N LEU A 319 7.95 -27.26 5.85
CA LEU A 319 7.19 -28.21 5.06
C LEU A 319 5.70 -28.14 5.40
N ALA A 320 4.91 -27.67 4.45
CA ALA A 320 3.45 -27.80 4.48
C ALA A 320 3.01 -29.02 3.66
N ILE A 321 2.31 -29.98 4.27
CA ILE A 321 1.80 -31.18 3.57
C ILE A 321 0.27 -31.17 3.55
N SER A 322 -0.30 -30.46 2.58
CA SER A 322 -1.70 -30.62 2.15
C SER A 322 -1.86 -30.07 0.73
N GLN A 323 -2.67 -30.75 -0.12
CA GLN A 323 -2.99 -30.31 -1.49
C GLN A 323 -4.31 -29.52 -1.58
N ARG A 324 -4.95 -29.21 -0.44
CA ARG A 324 -6.20 -28.44 -0.44
C ARG A 324 -5.94 -26.99 -0.85
N ASP A 325 -6.92 -26.33 -1.45
CA ASP A 325 -6.83 -24.89 -1.74
C ASP A 325 -6.67 -24.02 -0.49
N THR A 326 -6.86 -24.61 0.69
CA THR A 326 -6.65 -24.03 2.02
C THR A 326 -5.34 -24.47 2.68
N ALA A 327 -4.44 -25.15 1.96
CA ALA A 327 -3.18 -25.66 2.50
C ALA A 327 -2.08 -24.59 2.51
N ASP A 328 -1.21 -24.73 3.51
CA ASP A 328 -0.04 -23.90 3.76
C ASP A 328 1.03 -24.09 2.66
N TYR A 329 1.94 -23.13 2.53
CA TYR A 329 2.96 -23.14 1.50
C TYR A 329 4.20 -23.89 1.97
N THR A 330 4.92 -24.58 1.07
CA THR A 330 6.27 -25.05 1.41
C THR A 330 7.23 -23.90 1.18
N ALA A 331 7.94 -23.52 2.24
CA ALA A 331 8.87 -22.41 2.25
C ALA A 331 10.32 -22.92 2.29
N ILE A 332 11.16 -22.38 1.40
CA ILE A 332 12.59 -22.69 1.36
C ILE A 332 13.37 -21.38 1.29
N VAL A 333 14.21 -21.14 2.28
CA VAL A 333 15.09 -19.97 2.37
C VAL A 333 16.51 -20.47 2.43
N SER A 334 17.43 -19.89 1.65
CA SER A 334 18.86 -20.19 1.73
C SER A 334 19.63 -18.95 2.19
N ALA A 335 20.74 -19.15 2.90
CA ALA A 335 21.61 -18.05 3.32
C ALA A 335 23.08 -18.48 3.42
N ILE A 336 23.98 -17.54 3.18
CA ILE A 336 25.42 -17.72 3.32
C ILE A 336 25.90 -17.23 4.67
N PHE A 337 26.72 -18.04 5.34
CA PHE A 337 27.25 -17.75 6.67
C PHE A 337 28.74 -17.43 6.57
N TYR A 338 29.09 -16.22 7.02
CA TYR A 338 30.46 -15.75 7.18
C TYR A 338 30.76 -15.52 8.67
N ASN A 339 32.03 -15.64 9.05
CA ASN A 339 32.55 -15.20 10.34
C ASN A 339 33.53 -14.04 10.11
N ASP A 340 33.16 -12.82 10.46
CA ASP A 340 33.97 -11.63 10.17
C ASP A 340 35.06 -11.33 11.22
N GLY A 341 35.30 -12.27 12.15
CA GLY A 341 36.24 -12.11 13.27
C GLY A 341 35.59 -11.47 14.51
N ASN A 342 34.45 -10.80 14.37
CA ASN A 342 33.64 -10.26 15.47
C ASN A 342 32.34 -11.04 15.71
N GLY A 343 32.10 -12.09 14.92
CA GLY A 343 30.94 -12.96 15.04
C GLY A 343 30.50 -13.45 13.67
N PHE A 344 29.30 -14.04 13.61
CA PHE A 344 28.73 -14.44 12.33
C PHE A 344 28.05 -13.26 11.63
N VAL A 345 28.04 -13.30 10.29
CA VAL A 345 27.16 -12.50 9.44
C VAL A 345 26.47 -13.42 8.45
N MET A 346 25.14 -13.36 8.42
CA MET A 346 24.26 -14.14 7.55
C MET A 346 23.75 -13.27 6.40
N TYR A 347 23.96 -13.74 5.17
CA TYR A 347 23.46 -13.11 3.96
C TYR A 347 22.37 -13.99 3.36
N VAL A 348 21.10 -13.59 3.50
CA VAL A 348 19.97 -14.28 2.89
C VAL A 348 20.13 -14.26 1.38
N LEU A 349 19.94 -15.39 0.71
CA LEU A 349 20.04 -15.50 -0.75
C LEU A 349 18.70 -15.19 -1.42
N PRO A 350 18.72 -14.66 -2.67
CA PRO A 350 17.51 -14.24 -3.39
C PRO A 350 16.68 -15.40 -3.97
N ASN A 351 17.17 -16.64 -3.93
CA ASN A 351 16.48 -17.83 -4.43
C ASN A 351 15.51 -18.40 -3.39
N ILE A 352 14.60 -17.56 -2.91
CA ILE A 352 13.57 -17.94 -1.95
C ILE A 352 12.40 -18.61 -2.69
N ILE A 353 11.91 -19.72 -2.14
CA ILE A 353 10.77 -20.46 -2.71
C ILE A 353 9.63 -20.44 -1.69
N ASN A 354 8.46 -19.99 -2.13
CA ASN A 354 7.22 -20.08 -1.36
C ASN A 354 6.09 -20.56 -2.27
N ARG A 355 5.91 -21.88 -2.39
CA ARG A 355 4.90 -22.45 -3.30
C ARG A 355 4.33 -23.76 -2.77
N ARG A 356 3.13 -24.11 -3.21
CA ARG A 356 2.52 -25.41 -2.90
C ARG A 356 3.25 -26.49 -3.70
N MET A 357 3.68 -27.53 -3.00
CA MET A 357 4.40 -28.65 -3.59
C MET A 357 3.90 -29.95 -2.97
N ASN A 358 3.77 -30.99 -3.80
CA ASN A 358 3.58 -32.34 -3.29
C ASN A 358 4.93 -32.93 -2.84
N PHE A 359 4.88 -34.09 -2.16
CA PHE A 359 6.08 -34.70 -1.61
C PHE A 359 7.20 -34.93 -2.65
N PRO A 360 6.95 -35.56 -3.82
CA PRO A 360 7.97 -35.69 -4.86
C PRO A 360 8.55 -34.35 -5.34
N GLU A 361 7.71 -33.35 -5.59
CA GLU A 361 8.13 -32.01 -6.02
C GLU A 361 9.02 -31.33 -4.98
N THR A 362 8.68 -31.43 -3.71
CA THR A 362 9.47 -30.86 -2.61
C THR A 362 10.86 -31.49 -2.54
N ILE A 363 10.94 -32.81 -2.65
CA ILE A 363 12.24 -33.52 -2.66
C ILE A 363 13.10 -33.06 -3.83
N GLU A 364 12.54 -33.01 -5.04
CA GLU A 364 13.30 -32.58 -6.23
C GLU A 364 13.74 -31.12 -6.12
N GLN A 365 12.86 -30.24 -5.61
CA GLN A 365 13.18 -28.82 -5.43
C GLN A 365 14.34 -28.61 -4.44
N ILE A 366 14.35 -29.35 -3.32
CA ILE A 366 15.44 -29.31 -2.35
C ILE A 366 16.74 -29.81 -2.98
N LYS A 367 16.69 -30.88 -3.79
CA LYS A 367 17.85 -31.40 -4.52
C LYS A 367 18.38 -30.42 -5.57
N GLU A 368 17.51 -29.69 -6.27
CA GLU A 368 17.92 -28.64 -7.20
C GLU A 368 18.66 -27.51 -6.48
N ILE A 369 18.13 -27.04 -5.35
CA ILE A 369 18.78 -26.01 -4.53
C ILE A 369 20.14 -26.51 -4.01
N ASP A 370 20.21 -27.73 -3.47
CA ASP A 370 21.46 -28.29 -2.98
C ASP A 370 22.49 -28.44 -4.11
N ARG A 371 22.08 -28.94 -5.28
CA ARG A 371 22.96 -29.01 -6.47
C ARG A 371 23.48 -27.63 -6.85
N ALA A 372 22.60 -26.63 -6.94
CA ALA A 372 22.98 -25.26 -7.28
C ALA A 372 23.96 -24.69 -6.23
N ASN A 373 23.66 -24.86 -4.94
CA ASN A 373 24.51 -24.39 -3.85
C ASN A 373 25.90 -25.08 -3.88
N ARG A 374 25.95 -26.40 -4.08
CA ARG A 374 27.18 -27.20 -4.15
C ARG A 374 28.12 -26.80 -5.29
N THR A 375 27.62 -26.22 -6.38
CA THR A 375 28.49 -25.70 -7.44
C THR A 375 29.38 -24.57 -6.93
N VAL A 376 28.91 -23.81 -5.94
CA VAL A 376 29.60 -22.64 -5.41
C VAL A 376 30.22 -22.93 -4.05
N HIS A 377 29.54 -23.68 -3.16
CA HIS A 377 30.01 -23.95 -1.80
C HIS A 377 29.37 -25.19 -1.11
N SER A 378 29.90 -25.60 0.05
CA SER A 378 29.24 -26.60 0.92
C SER A 378 27.81 -26.20 1.28
N SER A 379 26.89 -27.16 1.16
CA SER A 379 25.44 -27.00 1.34
C SER A 379 24.96 -27.88 2.50
N TYR A 380 24.15 -27.28 3.38
CA TYR A 380 23.55 -27.92 4.54
C TYR A 380 22.06 -27.58 4.59
N ILE A 381 21.21 -28.59 4.73
CA ILE A 381 19.76 -28.41 4.73
C ILE A 381 19.23 -28.65 6.13
N ARG A 382 18.30 -27.81 6.55
CA ARG A 382 17.59 -27.89 7.81
C ARG A 382 16.10 -28.01 7.58
N VAL A 383 15.54 -29.09 8.06
CA VAL A 383 14.12 -29.39 7.95
C VAL A 383 13.59 -29.56 9.36
N GLU A 384 12.39 -29.08 9.63
CA GLU A 384 11.74 -29.36 10.91
C GLU A 384 11.55 -30.89 11.12
N ASP A 385 11.84 -31.38 12.34
CA ASP A 385 11.74 -32.81 12.71
C ASP A 385 10.41 -33.07 13.44
N VAL A 386 9.28 -32.95 12.74
CA VAL A 386 7.95 -33.26 13.28
C VAL A 386 7.18 -34.25 12.39
N GLY A 387 6.84 -35.40 12.98
CA GLY A 387 5.93 -36.38 12.37
C GLY A 387 6.35 -36.85 10.97
N TYR A 388 5.52 -36.51 9.96
CA TYR A 388 5.73 -36.91 8.56
C TYR A 388 6.99 -36.31 7.92
N GLN A 389 7.44 -35.13 8.38
CA GLN A 389 8.64 -34.45 7.85
C GLN A 389 9.90 -35.32 8.02
N ARG A 390 9.90 -36.24 8.97
CA ARG A 390 10.98 -37.21 9.17
C ARG A 390 11.20 -38.12 7.95
N ALA A 391 10.15 -38.45 7.21
CA ALA A 391 10.28 -39.21 5.96
C ALA A 391 11.02 -38.39 4.87
N VAL A 392 10.84 -37.06 4.84
CA VAL A 392 11.61 -36.17 3.95
C VAL A 392 13.08 -36.17 4.35
N ILE A 393 13.37 -36.06 5.66
CA ILE A 393 14.75 -36.09 6.18
C ILE A 393 15.43 -37.41 5.84
N ASP A 394 14.79 -38.55 6.12
CA ASP A 394 15.33 -39.88 5.87
C ASP A 394 15.59 -40.11 4.38
N GLN A 395 14.67 -39.69 3.51
CA GLN A 395 14.82 -39.81 2.06
C GLN A 395 16.00 -38.96 1.54
N LEU A 396 16.06 -37.68 1.91
CA LEU A 396 17.14 -36.78 1.46
C LEU A 396 18.51 -37.23 1.98
N THR A 397 18.56 -37.75 3.21
CA THR A 397 19.79 -38.32 3.79
C THR A 397 20.22 -39.57 3.03
N GLY A 398 19.26 -40.47 2.70
CA GLY A 398 19.51 -41.65 1.87
C GLY A 398 20.02 -41.31 0.47
N ASP A 399 19.59 -40.16 -0.06
CA ASP A 399 20.05 -39.61 -1.35
C ASP A 399 21.42 -38.89 -1.27
N GLY A 400 22.06 -38.84 -0.10
CA GLY A 400 23.40 -38.27 0.09
C GLY A 400 23.45 -36.77 0.34
N LEU A 401 22.34 -36.16 0.76
CA LEU A 401 22.28 -34.75 1.13
C LEU A 401 22.64 -34.56 2.62
N ASN A 402 23.27 -33.42 2.95
CA ASN A 402 23.59 -33.06 4.33
C ASN A 402 22.36 -32.44 4.99
N VAL A 403 21.46 -33.29 5.52
CA VAL A 403 20.20 -32.83 6.12
C VAL A 403 20.23 -33.01 7.63
N GLU A 404 19.79 -31.99 8.36
CA GLU A 404 19.63 -32.02 9.80
C GLU A 404 18.19 -31.68 10.20
N GLY A 405 17.62 -32.50 11.08
CA GLY A 405 16.31 -32.27 11.67
C GLY A 405 16.36 -31.23 12.79
N VAL A 406 15.52 -30.20 12.72
CA VAL A 406 15.41 -29.14 13.74
C VAL A 406 14.17 -29.37 14.59
N ARG A 407 14.34 -29.45 15.92
CA ARG A 407 13.22 -29.52 16.86
C ARG A 407 12.85 -28.13 17.36
N VAL A 408 11.59 -27.76 17.19
CA VAL A 408 11.07 -26.46 17.58
C VAL A 408 10.31 -26.59 18.90
N ASN A 409 10.80 -25.91 19.95
CA ASN A 409 10.20 -25.96 21.30
C ASN A 409 9.52 -24.65 21.71
N SER A 410 9.67 -23.60 20.91
CA SER A 410 9.15 -22.24 21.18
C SER A 410 8.24 -21.80 20.05
N ASP A 411 7.23 -20.99 20.38
CA ASP A 411 6.31 -20.42 19.40
C ASP A 411 7.05 -19.51 18.39
N LYS A 412 6.44 -19.35 17.22
CA LYS A 412 7.01 -18.59 16.08
C LYS A 412 7.40 -17.16 16.47
N ARG A 413 6.55 -16.48 17.26
CA ARG A 413 6.79 -15.09 17.67
C ARG A 413 8.03 -14.98 18.55
N SER A 414 8.16 -15.85 19.55
CA SER A 414 9.37 -15.91 20.39
C SER A 414 10.63 -16.17 19.55
N ARG A 415 10.56 -17.04 18.54
CA ARG A 415 11.67 -17.30 17.62
C ARG A 415 12.06 -16.05 16.84
N LEU A 416 11.11 -15.34 16.25
CA LEU A 416 11.39 -14.11 15.50
C LEU A 416 11.94 -13.00 16.39
N MET A 417 11.37 -12.80 17.58
CA MET A 417 11.83 -11.77 18.53
C MET A 417 13.27 -12.00 18.99
N SER A 418 13.69 -13.25 19.18
CA SER A 418 15.05 -13.56 19.62
C SER A 418 16.14 -13.20 18.60
N ILE A 419 15.79 -13.08 17.30
CA ILE A 419 16.73 -12.71 16.22
C ILE A 419 16.56 -11.24 15.79
N ALA A 420 15.63 -10.50 16.38
CA ALA A 420 15.32 -9.13 16.02
C ALA A 420 16.53 -8.19 16.12
N THR A 421 17.32 -8.32 17.18
CA THR A 421 18.55 -7.54 17.39
C THR A 421 19.62 -7.85 16.34
N MET A 422 19.64 -9.06 15.79
CA MET A 422 20.59 -9.46 14.74
C MET A 422 20.22 -8.85 13.39
N ILE A 423 18.92 -8.73 13.10
CA ILE A 423 18.41 -7.99 11.94
C ILE A 423 18.79 -6.51 12.09
N GLN A 424 18.44 -5.90 13.23
CA GLN A 424 18.68 -4.48 13.49
C GLN A 424 20.18 -4.11 13.45
N SER A 425 21.04 -4.94 14.02
CA SER A 425 22.50 -4.70 14.03
C SER A 425 23.21 -5.03 12.71
N GLY A 426 22.48 -5.58 11.72
CA GLY A 426 23.03 -5.94 10.42
C GLY A 426 23.89 -7.21 10.41
N LYS A 427 23.77 -8.07 11.45
CA LYS A 427 24.32 -9.44 11.41
C LYS A 427 23.53 -10.32 10.45
N ILE A 428 22.26 -10.01 10.20
CA ILE A 428 21.46 -10.63 9.14
C ILE A 428 21.18 -9.57 8.08
N LYS A 429 21.47 -9.89 6.82
CA LYS A 429 21.29 -8.98 5.67
C LYS A 429 20.47 -9.65 4.57
N PHE A 430 19.66 -8.85 3.90
CA PHE A 430 18.73 -9.26 2.84
C PHE A 430 19.20 -8.77 1.46
N PRO A 431 18.97 -9.51 0.38
CA PRO A 431 19.27 -9.03 -0.95
C PRO A 431 18.30 -7.90 -1.31
N LYS A 432 18.74 -6.93 -2.11
CA LYS A 432 17.84 -5.86 -2.62
C LYS A 432 16.69 -6.39 -3.46
N HIS A 433 16.90 -7.53 -4.13
CA HIS A 433 15.91 -8.17 -5.01
C HIS A 433 15.81 -9.66 -4.71
N GLY A 434 14.62 -10.24 -4.81
CA GLY A 434 14.35 -11.67 -4.64
C GLY A 434 14.00 -12.11 -3.20
N ALA A 435 13.95 -11.18 -2.24
CA ALA A 435 13.55 -11.45 -0.85
C ALA A 435 12.39 -10.58 -0.37
N GLU A 436 11.70 -9.90 -1.26
CA GLU A 436 10.61 -8.97 -0.97
C GLU A 436 9.48 -9.68 -0.21
N GLU A 437 9.13 -10.91 -0.60
CA GLU A 437 8.10 -11.69 0.07
C GLU A 437 8.50 -12.11 1.48
N LEU A 438 9.75 -12.55 1.68
CA LEU A 438 10.26 -12.90 3.00
C LEU A 438 10.29 -11.68 3.92
N VAL A 439 10.83 -10.55 3.44
CA VAL A 439 10.89 -9.29 4.21
C VAL A 439 9.48 -8.85 4.60
N ARG A 440 8.52 -8.92 3.68
CA ARG A 440 7.12 -8.59 3.94
C ARG A 440 6.52 -9.46 5.03
N GLN A 441 6.73 -10.79 5.00
CA GLN A 441 6.23 -11.68 6.05
C GLN A 441 6.91 -11.44 7.41
N ILE A 442 8.21 -11.13 7.42
CA ILE A 442 8.96 -10.81 8.66
C ILE A 442 8.43 -9.53 9.31
N VAL A 443 8.28 -8.46 8.53
CA VAL A 443 7.81 -7.16 9.02
C VAL A 443 6.34 -7.27 9.42
N GLY A 444 5.49 -7.81 8.55
CA GLY A 444 4.05 -7.98 8.77
C GLY A 444 3.66 -9.20 9.63
N PHE A 445 4.61 -9.77 10.39
CA PHE A 445 4.38 -10.99 11.16
C PHE A 445 3.23 -10.85 12.15
N GLY A 446 2.27 -11.79 12.10
CA GLY A 446 1.06 -11.79 12.94
C GLY A 446 -0.10 -10.96 12.39
N VAL A 447 0.12 -10.22 11.29
CA VAL A 447 -0.92 -9.46 10.57
C VAL A 447 -1.17 -10.07 9.20
N GLU A 448 -0.10 -10.40 8.47
CA GLU A 448 -0.17 -11.04 7.17
C GLU A 448 -0.81 -12.43 7.24
N ARG A 449 -1.44 -12.84 6.14
CA ARG A 449 -2.20 -14.10 6.08
C ARG A 449 -1.30 -15.33 6.12
N HIS A 450 -0.09 -15.21 5.59
CA HIS A 450 0.88 -16.28 5.42
C HIS A 450 2.21 -15.89 6.09
N ASP A 451 2.81 -16.82 6.83
CA ASP A 451 4.06 -16.64 7.58
C ASP A 451 5.07 -17.78 7.35
N ASP A 452 4.84 -18.65 6.35
CA ASP A 452 5.61 -19.87 6.10
C ASP A 452 7.12 -19.58 5.88
N LEU A 453 7.46 -18.48 5.21
CA LEU A 453 8.86 -18.10 4.99
C LEU A 453 9.56 -17.68 6.28
N VAL A 454 8.81 -17.17 7.27
CA VAL A 454 9.35 -16.76 8.56
C VAL A 454 9.81 -17.99 9.35
N ASP A 455 9.13 -19.12 9.24
CA ASP A 455 9.57 -20.37 9.87
C ASP A 455 10.89 -20.87 9.26
N ALA A 456 10.93 -21.03 7.94
CA ALA A 456 12.13 -21.42 7.22
C ALA A 456 13.31 -20.48 7.52
N PHE A 457 13.07 -19.16 7.55
CA PHE A 457 14.07 -18.15 7.89
C PHE A 457 14.53 -18.24 9.35
N THR A 458 13.62 -18.37 10.31
CA THR A 458 13.98 -18.44 11.72
C THR A 458 14.78 -19.70 12.04
N PHE A 459 14.56 -20.83 11.37
CA PHE A 459 15.41 -22.02 11.50
C PHE A 459 16.88 -21.72 11.19
N LEU A 460 17.11 -20.96 10.11
CA LEU A 460 18.45 -20.54 9.72
C LEU A 460 19.06 -19.53 10.70
N ALA A 461 18.31 -18.49 11.03
CA ALA A 461 18.79 -17.44 11.91
C ALA A 461 19.10 -17.97 13.32
N HIS A 462 18.30 -18.89 13.85
CA HIS A 462 18.57 -19.55 15.14
C HIS A 462 19.82 -20.41 15.12
N HIS A 463 20.08 -21.10 14.01
CA HIS A 463 21.34 -21.81 13.84
C HIS A 463 22.53 -20.85 13.90
N ALA A 464 22.38 -19.66 13.31
CA ALA A 464 23.41 -18.63 13.31
C ALA A 464 23.82 -18.17 14.72
N ILE A 465 22.86 -18.11 15.67
CA ILE A 465 23.12 -17.78 17.08
C ILE A 465 24.18 -18.69 17.69
N GLN A 466 24.24 -19.96 17.28
CA GLN A 466 25.20 -20.92 17.84
C GLN A 466 26.66 -20.54 17.53
N TYR A 467 26.89 -19.80 16.46
CA TYR A 467 28.20 -19.30 16.03
C TYR A 467 28.55 -17.92 16.59
N ASP A 468 27.64 -17.28 17.31
CA ASP A 468 27.87 -15.98 17.97
C ASP A 468 28.50 -16.12 19.38
N LYS A 469 28.95 -17.33 19.74
CA LYS A 469 29.63 -17.58 21.02
C LYS A 469 31.08 -17.08 20.94
N PRO A 470 31.56 -16.32 21.94
CA PRO A 470 32.98 -15.97 22.00
C PRO A 470 33.82 -17.24 22.05
N PRO A 471 35.02 -17.27 21.45
CA PRO A 471 35.87 -18.45 21.46
C PRO A 471 36.11 -18.90 22.92
N PRO A 472 36.05 -20.21 23.21
CA PRO A 472 36.44 -20.70 24.53
C PRO A 472 37.87 -20.27 24.84
N ASN A 473 38.13 -19.83 26.08
CA ASN A 473 39.45 -19.41 26.61
C ASN A 473 40.44 -20.59 26.70
N THR A 474 40.70 -21.27 25.59
CA THR A 474 41.69 -22.33 25.50
C THR A 474 42.70 -21.94 24.45
N ILE A 475 43.82 -21.36 24.91
CA ILE A 475 45.01 -21.11 24.09
C ILE A 475 45.55 -22.48 23.67
N ILE A 476 45.38 -22.83 22.40
CA ILE A 476 46.09 -23.95 21.77
C ILE A 476 47.14 -23.33 20.84
N PHE A 477 48.41 -23.47 21.21
CA PHE A 477 49.52 -23.17 20.31
C PHE A 477 49.63 -24.29 19.27
N THR A 478 49.42 -23.97 18.00
CA THR A 478 49.89 -24.79 16.89
C THR A 478 50.74 -23.96 15.94
N ALA A 479 51.99 -24.41 15.76
CA ALA A 479 53.02 -23.78 14.96
C ALA A 479 52.62 -23.66 13.49
N GLY A 480 52.92 -22.50 12.90
CA GLY A 480 52.57 -22.17 11.53
C GLY A 480 53.31 -22.99 10.47
N ARG A 481 52.62 -23.22 9.35
CA ARG A 481 53.23 -23.31 8.03
C ARG A 481 52.58 -22.26 7.14
N SER A 482 53.39 -21.32 6.68
CA SER A 482 53.06 -20.34 5.68
C SER A 482 53.07 -21.01 4.30
N ASP A 483 51.96 -20.95 3.57
CA ASP A 483 52.00 -21.05 2.11
C ASP A 483 51.45 -19.73 1.54
N SER A 484 52.38 -18.96 0.99
CA SER A 484 52.12 -17.74 0.21
C SER A 484 51.47 -18.11 -1.11
N TRP A 485 50.32 -17.50 -1.44
CA TRP A 485 49.73 -17.56 -2.78
C TRP A 485 49.41 -16.17 -3.30
N ASN A 486 49.89 -15.92 -4.52
CA ASN A 486 49.95 -14.63 -5.20
C ASN A 486 48.56 -14.11 -5.62
N GLU A 487 48.36 -12.82 -5.34
CA GLU A 487 47.41 -11.96 -6.06
C GLU A 487 47.81 -11.88 -7.53
N LYS A 488 46.93 -12.38 -8.41
CA LYS A 488 46.60 -11.75 -9.70
C LYS A 488 45.53 -12.56 -10.42
N ASP A 489 44.56 -11.81 -10.91
CA ASP A 489 43.59 -12.18 -11.94
C ASP A 489 42.64 -13.32 -11.57
N ASN A 490 41.40 -12.94 -11.24
CA ASN A 490 40.26 -13.36 -12.05
C ASN A 490 38.97 -12.62 -11.61
N ASP A 491 38.40 -11.93 -12.59
CA ASP A 491 37.05 -11.42 -12.62
C ASP A 491 36.07 -12.61 -12.73
N TRP A 492 35.20 -12.79 -11.73
CA TRP A 492 34.24 -13.90 -11.71
C TRP A 492 32.83 -13.37 -11.40
N SER A 493 32.21 -12.80 -12.42
CA SER A 493 30.77 -12.60 -12.48
C SER A 493 30.04 -13.95 -12.70
N LEU A 494 29.06 -14.25 -11.85
CA LEU A 494 27.78 -14.89 -12.19
C LEU A 494 27.81 -16.05 -13.22
N ALA A 495 28.45 -17.18 -12.91
CA ALA A 495 28.35 -18.38 -13.76
C ALA A 495 27.12 -19.28 -13.46
N GLY A 496 26.24 -18.88 -12.53
CA GLY A 496 25.03 -19.64 -12.17
C GLY A 496 23.70 -18.96 -12.53
N PHE A 497 23.72 -17.70 -12.97
CA PHE A 497 22.51 -16.90 -13.17
C PHE A 497 21.92 -17.04 -14.58
N GLU A 498 22.73 -17.29 -15.61
CA GLU A 498 22.27 -17.36 -17.00
C GLU A 498 21.41 -18.60 -17.36
N LYS A 499 21.28 -19.59 -16.45
CA LYS A 499 20.46 -20.78 -16.71
C LYS A 499 18.98 -20.66 -16.31
N PHE A 500 18.59 -19.64 -15.55
CA PHE A 500 17.19 -19.48 -15.11
C PHE A 500 16.34 -18.61 -16.04
N GLU A 501 16.92 -17.75 -16.88
CA GLU A 501 16.15 -16.91 -17.83
C GLU A 501 15.66 -17.66 -19.09
N ARG A 502 16.17 -18.86 -19.39
CA ARG A 502 15.79 -19.62 -20.60
C ARG A 502 14.74 -20.71 -20.37
N GLY A 503 14.06 -20.69 -19.24
CA GLY A 503 12.96 -21.61 -18.90
C GLY A 503 11.57 -21.02 -19.09
N GLY A 504 11.39 -20.06 -20.01
CA GLY A 504 10.06 -19.58 -20.37
C GLY A 504 9.29 -20.65 -21.16
N PHE A 505 8.39 -21.36 -20.49
CA PHE A 505 7.24 -21.97 -21.12
C PHE A 505 6.00 -21.15 -20.77
N TRP A 506 5.23 -20.87 -21.83
CA TRP A 506 3.97 -20.14 -21.91
C TRP A 506 2.91 -20.57 -20.89
#